data_AF-A0A9W8PYY8-F1
#
_entry.id   AF-A0A9W8PYY8-F1
#
_cell.length_a   1.000
_cell.length_b   1.000
_cell.length_c   1.000
_cell.angle_alpha   90.00
_cell.angle_beta   90.00
_cell.angle_gamma   90.00
#
_symmetry.space_group_name_H-M   'P 1'
#
loop_
_entity.id
_entity.type
_entity.pdbx_description
1 polymer ?
#
loop_
_entity_poly.entity_id
_entity_poly.type
_entity_poly.pdbx_seq_one_letter_code
_entity_poly.pdbx_strand_id
1 'polypeptide(L)'
;MLSHVSHEEPEEYYDGFEEFTMLFHIPNLKSIYFSGLSCEEYMWEQHIWDEELLPDGTSNVENLFLDGVEGGWDDFYDWLSRASTKLDTVVLRAIDSDRGGLHDVRSLVDSLANTNEKLKRLVLYHPEAIDDQPCRQTEICTHESIKQITIAAHDLDFRFEYTMDGRAVRKADIMRAFPPNIEAVYIWGEWKGLGRRDQRGLRNLDLFLAELIESGIYKNLKVVYVEHPYKYLLEGIRCDFGLDIARLRDHAFERAITAGDKAGVHVCTHMNWDFGGYWKNFPARPDLFDIKTGPYAAERPADWKINLETGEWEPDWMWRL
;
A
#
# COMPACT_ATOMS: atom_id res chain seq x y z
N MET A 1 -30.72 -11.51 -42.98
CA MET A 1 -29.53 -11.20 -42.19
C MET A 1 -29.56 -9.70 -41.95
N LEU A 2 -29.94 -9.28 -40.74
CA LEU A 2 -29.84 -7.90 -40.28
C LEU A 2 -28.71 -7.91 -39.25
N SER A 3 -27.60 -7.26 -39.59
CA SER A 3 -26.48 -7.00 -38.69
C SER A 3 -26.89 -5.90 -37.73
N HIS A 4 -27.04 -6.22 -36.45
CA HIS A 4 -27.04 -5.22 -35.39
C HIS A 4 -25.62 -4.67 -35.29
N VAL A 5 -25.44 -3.43 -35.73
CA VAL A 5 -24.32 -2.59 -35.33
C VAL A 5 -24.74 -2.01 -33.98
N SER A 6 -24.11 -2.47 -32.89
CA SER A 6 -24.18 -1.77 -31.61
C SER A 6 -23.41 -0.46 -31.77
N HIS A 7 -24.13 0.66 -31.73
CA HIS A 7 -23.53 1.94 -31.43
C HIS A 7 -23.21 1.91 -29.93
N GLU A 8 -22.00 1.52 -29.59
CA GLU A 8 -21.39 1.93 -28.32
C GLU A 8 -21.14 3.44 -28.47
N GLU A 9 -21.93 4.24 -27.75
CA GLU A 9 -21.62 5.65 -27.58
C GLU A 9 -20.27 5.72 -26.82
N PRO A 10 -19.31 6.53 -27.26
CA PRO A 10 -18.08 6.72 -26.50
C PRO A 10 -18.48 7.30 -25.13
N GLU A 11 -18.19 6.58 -24.06
CA GLU A 11 -18.29 7.14 -22.71
C GLU A 11 -17.37 8.37 -22.68
N GLU A 12 -17.93 9.56 -22.44
CA GLU A 12 -17.14 10.76 -22.15
C GLU A 12 -16.35 10.49 -20.88
N TYR A 13 -15.07 10.14 -21.06
CA TYR A 13 -14.15 9.85 -19.98
C TYR A 13 -13.77 11.17 -19.33
N TYR A 14 -14.20 11.35 -18.08
CA TYR A 14 -13.89 12.52 -17.27
C TYR A 14 -12.67 12.20 -16.41
N ASP A 15 -11.53 12.81 -16.71
CA ASP A 15 -10.25 12.54 -16.06
C ASP A 15 -10.12 13.23 -14.67
N GLY A 16 -10.98 14.24 -14.40
CA GLY A 16 -11.10 14.95 -13.14
C GLY A 16 -9.88 15.79 -12.74
N PHE A 17 -8.90 15.97 -13.64
CA PHE A 17 -7.61 16.57 -13.31
C PHE A 17 -7.71 18.06 -13.00
N GLU A 18 -8.46 18.83 -13.79
CA GLU A 18 -8.61 20.26 -13.57
C GLU A 18 -9.29 20.52 -12.21
N GLU A 19 -10.36 19.80 -11.90
CA GLU A 19 -11.07 19.93 -10.64
C GLU A 19 -10.21 19.50 -9.46
N PHE A 20 -9.45 18.42 -9.60
CA PHE A 20 -8.50 17.98 -8.59
C PHE A 20 -7.45 19.06 -8.27
N THR A 21 -6.81 19.61 -9.31
CA THR A 21 -5.76 20.62 -9.14
C THR A 21 -6.30 21.92 -8.55
N MET A 22 -7.52 22.33 -8.92
CA MET A 22 -8.20 23.48 -8.32
C MET A 22 -8.36 23.37 -6.79
N LEU A 23 -8.45 22.17 -6.21
CA LEU A 23 -8.54 21.99 -4.77
C LEU A 23 -7.29 22.48 -4.03
N PHE A 24 -6.11 22.41 -4.65
CA PHE A 24 -4.85 22.87 -4.07
C PHE A 24 -4.77 24.38 -3.91
N HIS A 25 -5.56 25.12 -4.70
CA HIS A 25 -5.65 26.58 -4.63
C HIS A 25 -6.64 27.08 -3.57
N ILE A 26 -7.41 26.18 -2.93
CA ILE A 26 -8.37 26.56 -1.90
C ILE A 26 -7.62 26.96 -0.60
N PRO A 27 -7.73 28.21 -0.13
CA PRO A 27 -7.02 28.66 1.05
C PRO A 27 -7.43 27.88 2.30
N ASN A 28 -6.45 27.46 3.09
CA ASN A 28 -6.62 26.72 4.35
C ASN A 28 -7.24 25.31 4.21
N LEU A 29 -7.35 24.76 3.00
CA LEU A 29 -7.72 23.36 2.83
C LEU A 29 -6.61 22.46 3.39
N LYS A 30 -6.99 21.54 4.29
CA LYS A 30 -6.04 20.64 4.98
C LYS A 30 -6.09 19.20 4.52
N SER A 31 -7.22 18.79 3.95
CA SER A 31 -7.46 17.40 3.60
C SER A 31 -8.21 17.35 2.28
N ILE A 32 -7.69 16.57 1.35
CA ILE A 32 -8.35 16.27 0.07
C ILE A 32 -8.64 14.78 0.07
N TYR A 33 -9.89 14.42 -0.17
CA TYR A 33 -10.27 13.12 -0.68
C TYR A 33 -10.79 13.32 -2.09
N PHE A 34 -10.19 12.63 -3.05
CA PHE A 34 -10.55 12.71 -4.46
C PHE A 34 -10.66 11.31 -5.03
N SER A 35 -11.72 11.05 -5.79
CA SER A 35 -12.01 9.75 -6.37
C SER A 35 -12.15 9.85 -7.87
N GLY A 36 -11.57 8.89 -8.60
CA GLY A 36 -11.71 8.76 -10.04
C GLY A 36 -10.71 9.59 -10.85
N LEU A 37 -9.49 9.78 -10.32
CA LEU A 37 -8.40 10.32 -11.11
C LEU A 37 -7.91 9.23 -12.07
N SER A 38 -8.20 9.34 -13.37
CA SER A 38 -7.88 8.31 -14.35
C SER A 38 -7.37 8.92 -15.66
N CYS A 39 -6.36 8.29 -16.24
CA CYS A 39 -5.81 8.65 -17.54
C CYS A 39 -5.52 7.38 -18.34
N GLU A 40 -6.13 7.24 -19.52
CA GLU A 40 -5.95 6.06 -20.36
C GLU A 40 -4.52 5.95 -20.89
N GLU A 41 -4.01 4.72 -20.97
CA GLU A 41 -2.61 4.41 -21.35
C GLU A 41 -2.16 5.07 -22.66
N TYR A 42 -3.04 5.17 -23.66
CA TYR A 42 -2.74 5.79 -24.96
C TYR A 42 -2.80 7.32 -24.96
N MET A 43 -3.31 7.91 -23.87
CA MET A 43 -3.41 9.35 -23.65
C MET A 43 -2.26 9.89 -22.78
N TRP A 44 -1.48 9.02 -22.11
CA TRP A 44 -0.36 9.42 -21.26
C TRP A 44 0.65 10.35 -21.96
N GLU A 45 0.95 10.09 -23.24
CA GLU A 45 1.85 10.92 -24.06
C GLU A 45 1.18 12.17 -24.66
N GLN A 46 -0.16 12.22 -24.68
CA GLN A 46 -0.94 13.28 -25.33
C GLN A 46 -1.45 14.34 -24.35
N HIS A 47 -1.58 14.02 -23.07
CA HIS A 47 -1.82 15.02 -22.05
C HIS A 47 -0.54 15.84 -21.87
N ILE A 48 -0.53 17.05 -22.42
CA ILE A 48 0.46 18.06 -22.08
C ILE A 48 0.09 18.51 -20.66
N TRP A 49 0.74 17.87 -19.70
CA TRP A 49 0.66 18.25 -18.31
C TRP A 49 1.23 19.67 -18.17
N ASP A 50 0.49 20.58 -17.53
CA ASP A 50 0.91 21.96 -17.32
C ASP A 50 1.36 22.13 -15.86
N GLU A 51 2.65 22.42 -15.67
CA GLU A 51 3.24 22.68 -14.35
C GLU A 51 2.55 23.86 -13.64
N GLU A 52 1.90 24.77 -14.39
CA GLU A 52 1.15 25.90 -13.83
C GLU A 52 -0.13 25.47 -13.08
N LEU A 53 -0.61 24.23 -13.24
CA LEU A 53 -1.79 23.72 -12.52
C LEU A 53 -1.51 23.46 -11.04
N LEU A 54 -0.28 23.04 -10.71
CA LEU A 54 0.17 22.73 -9.35
C LEU A 54 1.51 23.43 -9.02
N PRO A 55 1.56 24.76 -8.95
CA PRO A 55 2.82 25.46 -8.71
C PRO A 55 3.36 25.16 -7.30
N ASP A 56 4.69 25.17 -7.18
CA ASP A 56 5.40 24.90 -5.94
C ASP A 56 4.88 25.73 -4.75
N GLY A 57 4.57 25.05 -3.63
CA GLY A 57 4.21 25.68 -2.37
C GLY A 57 2.88 26.46 -2.38
N THR A 58 1.99 26.21 -3.35
CA THR A 58 0.68 26.86 -3.45
C THR A 58 -0.35 26.36 -2.44
N SER A 59 -0.14 25.18 -1.88
CA SER A 59 -1.13 24.49 -1.06
C SER A 59 -0.67 24.25 0.38
N ASN A 60 -1.64 24.30 1.30
CA ASN A 60 -1.46 23.96 2.71
C ASN A 60 -2.02 22.57 3.08
N VAL A 61 -2.31 21.74 2.08
CA VAL A 61 -2.86 20.41 2.28
C VAL A 61 -1.89 19.55 3.10
N GLU A 62 -2.42 18.94 4.15
CA GLU A 62 -1.67 18.07 5.05
C GLU A 62 -2.00 16.59 4.78
N ASN A 63 -3.19 16.29 4.25
CA ASN A 63 -3.66 14.93 4.04
C ASN A 63 -4.23 14.78 2.64
N LEU A 64 -3.71 13.82 1.88
CA LEU A 64 -4.14 13.54 0.52
C LEU A 64 -4.60 12.08 0.43
N PHE A 65 -5.85 11.88 0.04
CA PHE A 65 -6.46 10.58 -0.19
C PHE A 65 -6.93 10.52 -1.65
N LEU A 66 -6.22 9.76 -2.47
CA LEU A 66 -6.55 9.53 -3.87
C LEU A 66 -7.14 8.13 -4.03
N ASP A 67 -8.31 8.07 -4.61
CA ASP A 67 -9.13 6.87 -4.70
C ASP A 67 -9.49 6.52 -6.16
N GLY A 68 -9.49 5.23 -6.50
CA GLY A 68 -9.86 4.73 -7.82
C GLY A 68 -8.95 5.30 -8.90
N VAL A 69 -7.65 5.26 -8.63
CA VAL A 69 -6.61 5.96 -9.37
C VAL A 69 -6.04 5.06 -10.47
N GLU A 70 -5.93 5.56 -11.71
CA GLU A 70 -5.52 4.76 -12.88
C GLU A 70 -4.52 5.53 -13.77
N GLY A 71 -3.40 4.90 -14.14
CA GLY A 71 -2.44 5.46 -15.09
C GLY A 71 -1.02 5.64 -14.55
N GLY A 72 -0.12 6.16 -15.39
CA GLY A 72 1.26 6.52 -15.02
C GLY A 72 1.49 8.01 -15.16
N TRP A 73 1.89 8.68 -14.07
CA TRP A 73 2.00 10.15 -14.04
C TRP A 73 3.27 10.65 -13.36
N ASP A 74 4.44 10.20 -13.84
CA ASP A 74 5.76 10.57 -13.30
C ASP A 74 5.89 12.09 -13.02
N ASP A 75 5.69 12.93 -14.05
CA ASP A 75 5.80 14.39 -13.93
C ASP A 75 4.77 14.98 -12.95
N PHE A 76 3.53 14.50 -13.03
CA PHE A 76 2.45 14.97 -12.14
C PHE A 76 2.73 14.62 -10.68
N TYR A 77 3.33 13.47 -10.40
CA TYR A 77 3.68 13.07 -9.03
C TYR A 77 4.74 14.00 -8.43
N ASP A 78 5.71 14.46 -9.23
CA ASP A 78 6.68 15.48 -8.81
C ASP A 78 5.97 16.78 -8.45
N TRP A 79 5.11 17.29 -9.33
CA TRP A 79 4.36 18.54 -9.09
C TRP A 79 3.41 18.44 -7.91
N LEU A 80 2.68 17.33 -7.78
CA LEU A 80 1.81 17.04 -6.66
C LEU A 80 2.57 17.10 -5.33
N SER A 81 3.78 16.54 -5.30
CA SER A 81 4.62 16.53 -4.10
C SER A 81 5.12 17.93 -3.74
N ARG A 82 5.37 18.80 -4.73
CA ARG A 82 5.86 20.18 -4.52
C ARG A 82 4.75 21.19 -4.25
N ALA A 83 3.55 20.94 -4.77
CA ALA A 83 2.39 21.80 -4.58
C ALA A 83 2.09 21.98 -3.08
N SER A 84 2.26 20.94 -2.28
CA SER A 84 2.29 21.06 -0.83
C SER A 84 3.44 20.31 -0.18
N THR A 85 4.37 21.06 0.42
CA THR A 85 5.47 20.54 1.25
C THR A 85 5.05 20.25 2.70
N LYS A 86 3.73 20.28 2.97
CA LYS A 86 3.14 20.05 4.29
C LYS A 86 2.44 18.71 4.40
N LEU A 87 2.57 17.83 3.40
CA LEU A 87 1.92 16.53 3.42
C LEU A 87 2.45 15.72 4.61
N ASP A 88 1.51 15.34 5.48
CA ASP A 88 1.70 14.45 6.62
C ASP A 88 1.24 13.03 6.29
N THR A 89 0.20 12.92 5.46
CA THR A 89 -0.43 11.65 5.09
C THR A 89 -0.76 11.63 3.61
N VAL A 90 -0.25 10.63 2.91
CA VAL A 90 -0.62 10.33 1.52
C VAL A 90 -1.17 8.91 1.47
N VAL A 91 -2.34 8.78 0.86
CA VAL A 91 -3.02 7.52 0.64
C VAL A 91 -3.40 7.45 -0.82
N LEU A 92 -3.01 6.37 -1.46
CA LEU A 92 -3.23 6.11 -2.86
C LEU A 92 -3.93 4.77 -2.98
N ARG A 93 -5.02 4.72 -3.73
CA ARG A 93 -5.74 3.49 -3.97
C ARG A 93 -5.95 3.32 -5.46
N ALA A 94 -5.29 2.33 -6.03
CA ALA A 94 -5.42 2.01 -7.45
C ALA A 94 -6.87 1.62 -7.78
N ILE A 95 -7.28 1.92 -9.01
CA ILE A 95 -8.45 1.29 -9.62
C ILE A 95 -8.19 -0.21 -9.80
N ASP A 96 -9.22 -1.02 -9.99
CA ASP A 96 -9.06 -2.47 -10.23
C ASP A 96 -8.06 -2.76 -11.37
N SER A 97 -7.26 -3.81 -11.22
CA SER A 97 -6.29 -4.33 -12.19
C SER A 97 -6.88 -4.60 -13.57
N ASP A 98 -8.17 -4.95 -13.64
CA ASP A 98 -8.89 -5.15 -14.90
C ASP A 98 -9.05 -3.85 -15.71
N ARG A 99 -8.87 -2.69 -15.08
CA ARG A 99 -8.97 -1.35 -15.66
C ARG A 99 -7.60 -0.68 -15.77
N GLY A 100 -6.54 -1.41 -16.10
CA GLY A 100 -5.22 -0.84 -16.39
C GLY A 100 -4.33 -0.57 -15.18
N GLY A 101 -4.90 -0.31 -14.00
CA GLY A 101 -4.12 -0.16 -12.77
C GLY A 101 -3.27 1.12 -12.72
N LEU A 102 -2.29 1.13 -11.82
CA LEU A 102 -1.49 2.29 -11.47
C LEU A 102 -0.01 2.04 -11.74
N HIS A 103 0.61 2.98 -12.45
CA HIS A 103 2.01 2.92 -12.88
C HIS A 103 2.81 4.07 -12.27
N ASP A 104 4.15 3.95 -12.35
CA ASP A 104 5.11 4.96 -11.90
C ASP A 104 4.94 5.42 -10.43
N VAL A 105 4.30 4.61 -9.59
CA VAL A 105 4.11 4.91 -8.16
C VAL A 105 5.45 5.15 -7.46
N ARG A 106 6.50 4.49 -7.94
CA ARG A 106 7.89 4.73 -7.51
C ARG A 106 8.29 6.19 -7.61
N SER A 107 7.91 6.88 -8.68
CA SER A 107 8.19 8.31 -8.86
C SER A 107 7.46 9.17 -7.84
N LEU A 108 6.24 8.81 -7.45
CA LEU A 108 5.55 9.46 -6.33
C LEU A 108 6.30 9.28 -5.02
N VAL A 109 6.76 8.06 -4.73
CA VAL A 109 7.53 7.79 -3.51
C VAL A 109 8.83 8.60 -3.49
N ASP A 110 9.58 8.60 -4.60
CA ASP A 110 10.82 9.37 -4.75
C ASP A 110 10.56 10.89 -4.63
N SER A 111 9.49 11.38 -5.23
CA SER A 111 9.12 12.80 -5.19
C SER A 111 8.73 13.24 -3.79
N LEU A 112 7.83 12.51 -3.13
CA LEU A 112 7.45 12.74 -1.73
C LEU A 112 8.67 12.65 -0.82
N ALA A 113 9.57 11.73 -1.11
CA ALA A 113 10.78 11.56 -0.35
C ALA A 113 11.66 12.82 -0.37
N ASN A 114 11.76 13.48 -1.52
CA ASN A 114 12.60 14.66 -1.68
C ASN A 114 11.95 15.96 -1.17
N THR A 115 10.61 16.05 -1.22
CA THR A 115 9.89 17.32 -1.00
C THR A 115 9.15 17.39 0.33
N ASN A 116 8.82 16.24 0.93
CA ASN A 116 7.96 16.14 2.11
C ASN A 116 8.68 15.43 3.28
N GLU A 117 9.73 16.07 3.81
CA GLU A 117 10.53 15.55 4.93
C GLU A 117 9.72 15.20 6.19
N LYS A 118 8.51 15.73 6.34
CA LYS A 118 7.63 15.51 7.51
C LYS A 118 6.53 14.48 7.29
N LEU A 119 6.49 13.83 6.12
CA LEU A 119 5.52 12.80 5.80
C LEU A 119 5.56 11.68 6.84
N LYS A 120 4.41 11.39 7.48
CA LYS A 120 4.31 10.36 8.51
C LYS A 120 3.71 9.07 8.00
N ARG A 121 2.82 9.14 7.01
CA ARG A 121 2.03 8.01 6.52
C ARG A 121 2.01 7.98 5.01
N LEU A 122 2.46 6.85 4.45
CA LEU A 122 2.36 6.53 3.03
C LEU A 122 1.65 5.18 2.89
N VAL A 123 0.41 5.19 2.42
CA VAL A 123 -0.44 3.98 2.37
C VAL A 123 -0.91 3.76 0.95
N LEU A 124 -0.69 2.54 0.45
CA LEU A 124 -1.07 2.13 -0.90
C LEU A 124 -2.08 0.98 -0.79
N TYR A 125 -3.27 1.14 -1.35
CA TYR A 125 -4.32 0.12 -1.38
C TYR A 125 -4.54 -0.42 -2.80
N HIS A 126 -5.24 -1.56 -2.90
CA HIS A 126 -5.38 -2.36 -4.13
C HIS A 126 -4.03 -2.80 -4.70
N PRO A 127 -3.28 -3.59 -3.93
CA PRO A 127 -1.94 -4.04 -4.31
C PRO A 127 -1.85 -4.74 -5.68
N GLU A 128 -2.91 -5.45 -6.08
CA GLU A 128 -2.94 -6.22 -7.34
C GLU A 128 -2.94 -5.33 -8.58
N ALA A 129 -3.38 -4.09 -8.41
CA ALA A 129 -3.53 -3.13 -9.49
C ALA A 129 -2.41 -2.07 -9.50
N ILE A 130 -1.38 -2.24 -8.67
CA ILE A 130 -0.21 -1.36 -8.68
C ILE A 130 0.94 -2.11 -9.35
N ASP A 131 1.33 -1.63 -10.53
CA ASP A 131 2.43 -2.19 -11.31
C ASP A 131 3.79 -1.59 -10.90
N ASP A 132 4.86 -2.25 -11.33
CA ASP A 132 6.25 -1.77 -11.26
C ASP A 132 6.78 -1.26 -9.91
N GLN A 133 7.22 -2.21 -9.07
CA GLN A 133 8.00 -1.98 -7.83
C GLN A 133 7.72 -0.63 -7.13
N PRO A 134 6.51 -0.45 -6.57
CA PRO A 134 5.99 0.86 -6.20
C PRO A 134 6.80 1.58 -5.12
N CYS A 135 7.61 0.87 -4.32
CA CYS A 135 8.42 1.50 -3.29
C CYS A 135 9.71 0.71 -3.02
N ARG A 136 10.87 1.12 -3.55
CA ARG A 136 12.12 0.45 -3.19
C ARG A 136 12.55 0.84 -1.79
N GLN A 137 13.04 -0.14 -1.03
CA GLN A 137 13.58 0.08 0.31
C GLN A 137 14.63 1.22 0.36
N THR A 138 15.48 1.30 -0.66
CA THR A 138 16.54 2.32 -0.75
C THR A 138 16.01 3.75 -0.85
N GLU A 139 14.77 3.93 -1.30
CA GLU A 139 14.14 5.24 -1.53
C GLU A 139 13.50 5.75 -0.24
N ILE A 140 12.89 4.86 0.53
CA ILE A 140 12.14 5.23 1.73
C ILE A 140 12.90 5.05 3.04
N CYS A 141 13.96 4.23 3.09
CA CYS A 141 14.65 3.91 4.37
C CYS A 141 15.30 5.12 5.06
N THR A 142 15.53 6.22 4.34
CA THR A 142 16.10 7.46 4.88
C THR A 142 15.05 8.38 5.52
N HIS A 143 13.76 8.06 5.41
CA HIS A 143 12.67 8.97 5.77
C HIS A 143 12.31 8.88 7.24
N GLU A 144 13.09 9.55 8.10
CA GLU A 144 12.96 9.45 9.55
C GLU A 144 11.58 9.84 10.10
N SER A 145 10.78 10.64 9.39
CA SER A 145 9.45 11.06 9.82
C SER A 145 8.37 9.99 9.61
N ILE A 146 8.60 9.04 8.71
CA ILE A 146 7.61 8.02 8.36
C ILE A 146 7.43 7.02 9.51
N LYS A 147 6.17 6.85 9.89
CA LYS A 147 5.70 5.98 10.98
C LYS A 147 4.84 4.83 10.48
N GLN A 148 4.20 4.98 9.32
CA GLN A 148 3.33 3.97 8.75
C GLN A 148 3.57 3.87 7.25
N ILE A 149 3.82 2.65 6.79
CA ILE A 149 3.98 2.37 5.36
C ILE A 149 3.20 1.15 4.93
N THR A 150 2.95 1.13 3.63
CA THR A 150 2.51 -0.03 2.89
C THR A 150 3.57 -0.35 1.84
N ILE A 151 3.98 -1.62 1.72
CA ILE A 151 5.06 -2.05 0.82
C ILE A 151 4.76 -3.41 0.21
N ALA A 152 5.11 -3.60 -1.06
CA ALA A 152 4.99 -4.91 -1.69
C ALA A 152 6.07 -5.88 -1.17
N ALA A 153 5.72 -7.15 -1.00
CA ALA A 153 6.65 -8.18 -0.55
C ALA A 153 7.83 -8.37 -1.52
N HIS A 154 7.61 -8.13 -2.82
CA HIS A 154 8.63 -8.22 -3.85
C HIS A 154 9.53 -6.97 -3.94
N ASP A 155 9.14 -5.85 -3.34
CA ASP A 155 9.94 -4.62 -3.25
C ASP A 155 10.97 -4.66 -2.13
N LEU A 156 10.74 -5.54 -1.17
CA LEU A 156 11.74 -5.88 -0.22
C LEU A 156 12.84 -6.63 -1.01
N ASP A 157 14.01 -6.01 -1.20
CA ASP A 157 15.09 -6.56 -2.01
C ASP A 157 15.92 -7.52 -1.17
N PHE A 158 15.59 -8.80 -1.28
CA PHE A 158 16.32 -9.86 -0.59
C PHE A 158 17.44 -10.45 -1.43
N ARG A 159 18.20 -9.62 -2.17
CA ARG A 159 19.59 -9.97 -2.54
C ARG A 159 20.51 -10.24 -1.33
N PHE A 160 19.95 -10.34 -0.12
CA PHE A 160 20.46 -11.21 0.94
C PHE A 160 20.66 -12.58 0.32
N GLU A 161 21.90 -12.99 0.17
CA GLU A 161 22.24 -14.35 -0.19
C GLU A 161 21.69 -15.31 0.88
N TYR A 162 20.39 -15.61 0.84
CA TYR A 162 19.79 -16.86 1.29
C TYR A 162 20.28 -17.97 0.34
N THR A 163 21.60 -18.04 0.18
CA THR A 163 22.29 -19.24 -0.25
C THR A 163 21.82 -20.33 0.70
N MET A 164 21.67 -21.53 0.16
CA MET A 164 21.04 -22.70 0.79
C MET A 164 21.70 -23.18 2.11
N ASP A 165 22.55 -22.35 2.69
CA ASP A 165 23.51 -22.63 3.75
C ASP A 165 23.07 -22.06 5.11
N GLY A 166 21.92 -21.36 5.19
CA GLY A 166 21.40 -20.84 6.46
C GLY A 166 22.19 -19.68 7.06
N ARG A 167 22.76 -18.80 6.22
CA ARG A 167 23.41 -17.57 6.68
C ARG A 167 22.37 -16.54 7.12
N ALA A 168 22.67 -15.86 8.23
CA ALA A 168 21.86 -14.78 8.82
C ALA A 168 21.80 -13.54 7.91
N VAL A 169 20.70 -12.81 7.99
CA VAL A 169 20.52 -11.50 7.35
C VAL A 169 21.59 -10.55 7.88
N ARG A 170 22.29 -9.83 6.98
CA ARG A 170 23.32 -8.89 7.44
C ARG A 170 22.65 -7.75 8.17
N LYS A 171 23.23 -7.30 9.29
CA LYS A 171 22.69 -6.16 10.04
C LYS A 171 22.49 -4.90 9.18
N ALA A 172 23.39 -4.65 8.22
CA ALA A 172 23.30 -3.52 7.29
C ALA A 172 22.07 -3.59 6.38
N ASP A 173 21.64 -4.80 6.05
CA ASP A 173 20.46 -5.05 5.25
C ASP A 173 19.18 -4.78 6.06
N ILE A 174 19.14 -5.25 7.32
CA ILE A 174 18.03 -4.95 8.25
C ILE A 174 17.88 -3.44 8.42
N MET A 175 18.98 -2.69 8.60
CA MET A 175 18.93 -1.24 8.78
C MET A 175 18.35 -0.47 7.58
N ARG A 176 18.34 -1.09 6.40
CA ARG A 176 17.85 -0.48 5.16
C ARG A 176 16.45 -0.94 4.77
N ALA A 177 15.82 -1.82 5.58
CA ALA A 177 14.52 -2.38 5.25
C ALA A 177 13.41 -1.32 5.25
N PHE A 178 13.39 -0.49 6.30
CA PHE A 178 12.35 0.48 6.60
C PHE A 178 12.93 1.78 7.17
N PRO A 179 12.14 2.87 7.19
CA PRO A 179 12.43 4.06 7.98
C PRO A 179 12.78 3.75 9.45
N PRO A 180 13.73 4.47 10.07
CA PRO A 180 14.21 4.16 11.42
C PRO A 180 13.14 4.32 12.52
N ASN A 181 12.15 5.21 12.31
CA ASN A 181 11.09 5.48 13.28
C ASN A 181 9.76 4.80 12.95
N ILE A 182 9.79 3.79 12.08
CA ILE A 182 8.59 3.07 11.67
C ILE A 182 7.85 2.46 12.88
N GLU A 183 6.53 2.59 12.89
CA GLU A 183 5.64 2.04 13.92
C GLU A 183 4.76 0.92 13.36
N ALA A 184 4.33 1.03 12.09
CA ALA A 184 3.45 0.06 11.44
C ALA A 184 3.86 -0.20 9.99
N VAL A 185 3.93 -1.48 9.61
CA VAL A 185 4.22 -1.90 8.23
C VAL A 185 3.11 -2.84 7.75
N TYR A 186 2.50 -2.52 6.61
CA TYR A 186 1.63 -3.45 5.90
C TYR A 186 2.36 -3.99 4.67
N ILE A 187 2.54 -5.31 4.62
CA ILE A 187 3.22 -6.01 3.53
C ILE A 187 2.16 -6.72 2.69
N TRP A 188 2.15 -6.48 1.39
CA TRP A 188 1.19 -7.07 0.44
C TRP A 188 1.86 -7.76 -0.75
N GLY A 189 1.04 -8.37 -1.60
CA GLY A 189 1.45 -8.99 -2.85
C GLY A 189 2.16 -10.32 -2.71
N GLU A 190 2.41 -10.92 -3.88
CA GLU A 190 3.19 -12.15 -3.99
C GLU A 190 4.69 -11.85 -3.85
N TRP A 191 5.39 -12.77 -3.21
CA TRP A 191 6.83 -12.84 -3.35
C TRP A 191 7.21 -13.48 -4.70
N LYS A 192 7.62 -12.65 -5.67
CA LYS A 192 8.18 -13.15 -6.94
C LYS A 192 9.66 -13.49 -6.76
N GLY A 193 9.94 -14.62 -6.11
CA GLY A 193 11.28 -15.22 -6.14
C GLY A 193 11.56 -15.73 -7.54
N LEU A 194 12.81 -15.59 -8.03
CA LEU A 194 13.36 -16.00 -9.35
C LEU A 194 12.59 -17.12 -10.10
N GLY A 195 11.40 -16.82 -10.60
CA GLY A 195 10.68 -17.58 -11.63
C GLY A 195 9.55 -18.55 -11.24
N ARG A 196 9.14 -18.78 -9.98
CA ARG A 196 7.89 -19.53 -9.65
C ARG A 196 7.34 -19.17 -8.26
N ARG A 197 6.02 -19.35 -8.07
CA ARG A 197 5.31 -19.47 -6.78
C ARG A 197 6.03 -20.49 -5.88
N ASP A 198 7.08 -20.09 -5.19
CA ASP A 198 7.89 -21.00 -4.41
C ASP A 198 7.65 -20.78 -2.90
N GLN A 199 7.55 -21.87 -2.17
CA GLN A 199 7.43 -21.85 -0.71
C GLN A 199 8.65 -21.19 -0.03
N ARG A 200 9.72 -20.89 -0.78
CA ARG A 200 10.93 -20.26 -0.26
C ARG A 200 10.71 -18.77 -0.05
N GLY A 201 9.91 -18.09 -0.88
CA GLY A 201 9.58 -16.68 -0.72
C GLY A 201 8.99 -16.35 0.65
N LEU A 202 7.94 -17.07 1.05
CA LEU A 202 7.30 -16.84 2.36
C LEU A 202 8.15 -17.28 3.54
N ARG A 203 8.88 -18.39 3.41
CA ARG A 203 9.85 -18.79 4.42
C ARG A 203 10.91 -17.70 4.58
N ASN A 204 11.40 -17.12 3.50
CA ASN A 204 12.40 -16.05 3.56
C ASN A 204 11.82 -14.77 4.15
N LEU A 205 10.56 -14.44 3.85
CA LEU A 205 9.87 -13.31 4.47
C LEU A 205 9.68 -13.53 5.98
N ASP A 206 9.22 -14.71 6.40
CA ASP A 206 9.10 -15.07 7.82
C ASP A 206 10.44 -14.99 8.56
N LEU A 207 11.49 -15.59 7.97
CA LEU A 207 12.87 -15.52 8.48
C LEU A 207 13.35 -14.08 8.63
N PHE A 208 13.17 -13.28 7.57
CA PHE A 208 13.58 -11.89 7.56
C PHE A 208 12.87 -11.08 8.64
N LEU A 209 11.54 -11.19 8.73
CA LEU A 209 10.76 -10.44 9.71
C LEU A 209 11.14 -10.84 11.13
N ALA A 210 11.37 -12.13 11.38
CA ALA A 210 11.88 -12.60 12.66
C ALA A 210 13.24 -11.96 13.00
N GLU A 211 14.21 -12.01 12.09
CA GLU A 211 15.53 -11.42 12.31
C GLU A 211 15.48 -9.89 12.44
N LEU A 212 14.61 -9.22 11.67
CA LEU A 212 14.38 -7.79 11.75
C LEU A 212 13.85 -7.39 13.13
N ILE A 213 12.85 -8.11 13.65
CA ILE A 213 12.27 -7.87 14.97
C ILE A 213 13.30 -8.19 16.07
N GLU A 214 13.94 -9.36 16.02
CA GLU A 214 14.94 -9.80 17.01
C GLU A 214 16.16 -8.89 17.05
N SER A 215 16.50 -8.22 15.94
CA SER A 215 17.62 -7.28 15.89
C SER A 215 17.44 -6.07 16.83
N GLY A 216 16.20 -5.71 17.16
CA GLY A 216 15.86 -4.52 17.94
C GLY A 216 16.28 -3.18 17.30
N ILE A 217 16.62 -3.18 15.99
CA ILE A 217 17.00 -1.95 15.26
C ILE A 217 15.82 -0.98 15.22
N TYR A 218 14.63 -1.47 14.86
CA TYR A 218 13.40 -0.70 14.76
C TYR A 218 12.69 -0.61 16.10
N LYS A 219 13.19 0.24 17.00
CA LYS A 219 12.71 0.37 18.39
C LYS A 219 11.25 0.81 18.52
N ASN A 220 10.73 1.50 17.51
CA ASN A 220 9.37 2.03 17.51
C ASN A 220 8.37 1.10 16.81
N LEU A 221 8.84 -0.01 16.23
CA LEU A 221 7.98 -0.95 15.51
C LEU A 221 7.00 -1.58 16.49
N LYS A 222 5.70 -1.51 16.18
CA LYS A 222 4.61 -2.04 17.00
C LYS A 222 3.84 -3.13 16.29
N VAL A 223 3.73 -3.06 14.97
CA VAL A 223 2.93 -4.00 14.19
C VAL A 223 3.48 -4.22 12.78
N VAL A 224 3.43 -5.47 12.33
CA VAL A 224 3.67 -5.88 10.95
C VAL A 224 2.48 -6.71 10.48
N TYR A 225 1.80 -6.25 9.43
CA TYR A 225 0.71 -6.98 8.79
C TYR A 225 1.23 -7.75 7.59
N VAL A 226 0.98 -9.06 7.58
CA VAL A 226 1.37 -9.99 6.52
C VAL A 226 0.20 -10.87 6.07
N GLU A 227 -1.03 -10.41 6.34
CA GLU A 227 -2.27 -11.12 5.99
C GLU A 227 -2.37 -11.39 4.48
N HIS A 228 -2.07 -10.41 3.65
CA HIS A 228 -2.23 -10.55 2.21
C HIS A 228 -1.22 -11.54 1.56
N PRO A 229 0.10 -11.49 1.86
CA PRO A 229 1.04 -12.53 1.42
C PRO A 229 0.63 -13.93 1.90
N TYR A 230 0.02 -14.02 3.09
CA TYR A 230 -0.52 -15.27 3.62
C TYR A 230 -1.76 -15.75 2.85
N LYS A 231 -2.71 -14.87 2.52
CA LYS A 231 -3.91 -15.18 1.71
C LYS A 231 -3.52 -15.67 0.31
N TYR A 232 -2.59 -14.97 -0.34
CA TYR A 232 -2.03 -15.35 -1.64
C TYR A 232 -1.42 -16.76 -1.66
N LEU A 233 -0.78 -17.17 -0.55
CA LEU A 233 -0.31 -18.55 -0.40
C LEU A 233 -1.48 -19.54 -0.44
N LEU A 234 -2.52 -19.30 0.35
CA LEU A 234 -3.66 -20.21 0.47
C LEU A 234 -4.39 -20.38 -0.87
N GLU A 235 -4.53 -19.29 -1.62
CA GLU A 235 -5.17 -19.30 -2.93
C GLU A 235 -4.28 -19.93 -4.00
N GLY A 236 -2.98 -19.62 -4.00
CA GLY A 236 -2.01 -20.21 -4.93
C GLY A 236 -1.84 -21.73 -4.78
N ILE A 237 -1.95 -22.25 -3.54
CA ILE A 237 -1.86 -23.69 -3.22
C ILE A 237 -3.10 -24.48 -3.69
N ARG A 238 -4.27 -23.85 -3.86
CA ARG A 238 -5.45 -24.53 -4.42
C ARG A 238 -5.25 -25.02 -5.86
N CYS A 239 -4.30 -24.43 -6.59
CA CYS A 239 -4.09 -24.70 -8.01
C CYS A 239 -2.96 -25.70 -8.32
N ASP A 240 -2.05 -25.99 -7.39
CA ASP A 240 -0.88 -26.86 -7.68
C ASP A 240 -0.57 -27.85 -6.54
N PHE A 241 -0.85 -29.12 -6.84
CA PHE A 241 -0.40 -30.36 -6.18
C PHE A 241 -0.77 -30.56 -4.70
N GLY A 242 -1.42 -31.69 -4.41
CA GLY A 242 -1.87 -32.17 -3.08
C GLY A 242 -0.77 -32.43 -2.04
N LEU A 243 0.01 -31.41 -1.71
CA LEU A 243 0.85 -31.32 -0.53
C LEU A 243 0.01 -31.01 0.71
N ASP A 244 0.56 -31.28 1.89
CA ASP A 244 -0.09 -31.14 3.20
C ASP A 244 -0.39 -29.66 3.54
N ILE A 245 -1.45 -29.12 2.93
CA ILE A 245 -1.94 -27.73 3.04
C ILE A 245 -2.18 -27.35 4.50
N ALA A 246 -2.67 -28.31 5.30
CA ALA A 246 -2.93 -28.11 6.72
C ALA A 246 -1.65 -27.74 7.48
N ARG A 247 -0.56 -28.48 7.24
CA ARG A 247 0.72 -28.21 7.88
C ARG A 247 1.34 -26.87 7.45
N LEU A 248 1.14 -26.44 6.21
CA LEU A 248 1.63 -25.14 5.74
C LEU A 248 0.82 -23.97 6.32
N ARG A 249 -0.49 -24.15 6.46
CA ARG A 249 -1.39 -23.18 7.10
C ARG A 249 -1.00 -22.95 8.56
N ASP A 250 -0.67 -24.02 9.28
CA ASP A 250 -0.43 -23.99 10.73
C ASP A 250 0.91 -23.35 11.12
N HIS A 251 1.88 -23.26 10.20
CA HIS A 251 3.27 -22.85 10.51
C HIS A 251 3.77 -21.60 9.78
N ALA A 252 3.00 -20.98 8.88
CA ALA A 252 3.48 -19.78 8.20
C ALA A 252 3.59 -18.60 9.18
N PHE A 253 4.69 -17.84 9.08
CA PHE A 253 5.03 -16.73 9.97
C PHE A 253 5.27 -17.10 11.45
N GLU A 254 5.42 -18.39 11.79
CA GLU A 254 5.61 -18.83 13.18
C GLU A 254 6.85 -18.20 13.82
N ARG A 255 7.94 -18.01 13.04
CA ARG A 255 9.16 -17.38 13.56
C ARG A 255 8.96 -15.90 13.82
N ALA A 256 8.36 -15.17 12.88
CA ALA A 256 8.06 -13.76 13.02
C ALA A 256 7.09 -13.51 14.18
N ILE A 257 6.05 -14.34 14.33
CA ILE A 257 5.11 -14.28 15.47
C ILE A 257 5.86 -14.50 16.79
N THR A 258 6.68 -15.55 16.88
CA THR A 258 7.46 -15.84 18.10
C THR A 258 8.44 -14.71 18.45
N ALA A 259 9.09 -14.12 17.45
CA ALA A 259 9.96 -12.96 17.61
C ALA A 259 9.15 -11.74 18.09
N GLY A 260 7.99 -11.52 17.48
CA GLY A 260 7.04 -10.46 17.82
C GLY A 260 6.56 -10.54 19.27
N ASP A 261 6.10 -11.71 19.71
CA ASP A 261 5.64 -11.94 21.08
C ASP A 261 6.73 -11.64 22.11
N LYS A 262 7.99 -11.98 21.81
CA LYS A 262 9.14 -11.67 22.68
C LYS A 262 9.48 -10.19 22.72
N ALA A 263 9.35 -9.50 21.58
CA ALA A 263 9.74 -8.10 21.42
C ALA A 263 8.60 -7.11 21.72
N GLY A 264 7.36 -7.58 21.88
CA GLY A 264 6.17 -6.73 21.98
C GLY A 264 5.74 -6.12 20.64
N VAL A 265 6.03 -6.80 19.52
CA VAL A 265 5.62 -6.41 18.16
C VAL A 265 4.53 -7.37 17.68
N HIS A 266 3.37 -6.84 17.30
CA HIS A 266 2.28 -7.65 16.77
C HIS A 266 2.59 -8.06 15.32
N VAL A 267 2.64 -9.37 15.06
CA VAL A 267 2.70 -9.89 13.69
C VAL A 267 1.32 -10.42 13.32
N CYS A 268 0.64 -9.68 12.46
CA CYS A 268 -0.75 -9.93 12.07
C CYS A 268 -0.80 -10.76 10.80
N THR A 269 -1.31 -11.98 10.93
CA THR A 269 -1.59 -12.91 9.83
C THR A 269 -3.09 -13.11 9.73
N HIS A 270 -3.56 -13.73 8.65
CA HIS A 270 -4.97 -14.13 8.52
C HIS A 270 -5.44 -15.08 9.65
N MET A 271 -4.53 -15.81 10.29
CA MET A 271 -4.85 -16.78 11.34
C MET A 271 -4.80 -16.20 12.76
N ASN A 272 -4.18 -15.02 12.96
CA ASN A 272 -4.10 -14.39 14.27
C ASN A 272 -5.11 -13.24 14.37
N TRP A 273 -6.16 -13.44 15.16
CA TRP A 273 -7.33 -12.57 15.20
C TRP A 273 -7.16 -11.37 16.14
N ASP A 274 -6.08 -11.33 16.91
CA ASP A 274 -5.70 -10.18 17.73
C ASP A 274 -4.73 -9.28 16.97
N PHE A 275 -5.28 -8.38 16.16
CA PHE A 275 -4.53 -7.42 15.35
C PHE A 275 -3.87 -6.28 16.17
N GLY A 276 -3.89 -6.36 17.51
CA GLY A 276 -3.35 -5.34 18.41
C GLY A 276 -4.08 -3.98 18.35
N GLY A 277 -5.17 -3.88 17.57
CA GLY A 277 -5.97 -2.66 17.40
C GLY A 277 -5.32 -1.55 16.57
N TYR A 278 -4.10 -1.75 16.05
CA TYR A 278 -3.35 -0.73 15.31
C TYR A 278 -3.98 -0.38 13.95
N TRP A 279 -4.78 -1.29 13.40
CA TRP A 279 -5.50 -1.12 12.14
C TRP A 279 -6.51 0.04 12.19
N LYS A 280 -6.99 0.40 13.39
CA LYS A 280 -7.92 1.53 13.59
C LYS A 280 -7.33 2.88 13.18
N ASN A 281 -6.00 2.97 13.05
CA ASN A 281 -5.30 4.17 12.62
C ASN A 281 -4.97 4.18 11.13
N PHE A 282 -5.29 3.11 10.39
CA PHE A 282 -5.15 3.10 8.94
C PHE A 282 -6.18 4.06 8.34
N PRO A 283 -5.76 4.92 7.41
CA PRO A 283 -6.69 5.69 6.62
C PRO A 283 -7.65 4.79 5.86
N ALA A 284 -8.94 5.05 5.98
CA ALA A 284 -9.97 4.26 5.32
C ALA A 284 -10.69 5.08 4.25
N ARG A 285 -11.29 4.40 3.29
CA ARG A 285 -12.27 4.98 2.38
C ARG A 285 -13.39 5.63 3.19
N PRO A 286 -13.82 6.85 2.84
CA PRO A 286 -15.06 7.40 3.36
C PRO A 286 -16.24 6.49 2.98
N ASP A 287 -17.04 6.10 3.96
CA ASP A 287 -18.17 5.21 3.78
C ASP A 287 -19.48 5.89 4.19
N LEU A 288 -20.58 5.13 4.20
CA LEU A 288 -21.88 5.71 4.55
C LEU A 288 -21.94 6.27 5.98
N PHE A 289 -21.01 5.87 6.86
CA PHE A 289 -20.94 6.24 8.28
C PHE A 289 -19.90 7.34 8.58
N ASP A 290 -19.14 7.81 7.59
CA ASP A 290 -18.24 8.94 7.79
C ASP A 290 -19.05 10.23 7.95
N ILE A 291 -19.01 10.83 9.13
CA ILE A 291 -19.78 12.03 9.45
C ILE A 291 -19.48 13.22 8.52
N LYS A 292 -18.33 13.23 7.83
CA LYS A 292 -17.94 14.31 6.92
C LYS A 292 -18.52 14.15 5.51
N THR A 293 -18.78 12.93 5.06
CA THR A 293 -19.00 12.60 3.63
C THR A 293 -20.13 11.59 3.40
N GLY A 294 -20.48 10.80 4.41
CA GLY A 294 -21.51 9.77 4.36
C GLY A 294 -22.92 10.29 4.68
N PRO A 295 -23.98 9.66 4.13
CA PRO A 295 -25.36 10.03 4.39
C PRO A 295 -25.89 9.55 5.75
N TYR A 296 -25.17 8.70 6.48
CA TYR A 296 -25.57 8.26 7.82
C TYR A 296 -24.87 9.05 8.91
N ALA A 297 -25.66 9.77 9.69
CA ALA A 297 -25.23 10.41 10.94
C ALA A 297 -25.09 9.42 12.12
N ALA A 298 -25.10 8.10 11.85
CA ALA A 298 -25.03 7.05 12.85
C ALA A 298 -23.59 6.56 13.05
N GLU A 299 -23.29 6.03 14.25
CA GLU A 299 -21.99 5.42 14.52
C GLU A 299 -21.81 4.13 13.72
N ARG A 300 -20.60 3.92 13.19
CA ARG A 300 -20.23 2.66 12.52
C ARG A 300 -20.36 1.48 13.50
N PRO A 301 -20.89 0.32 13.07
CA PRO A 301 -20.98 -0.84 13.94
C PRO A 301 -19.62 -1.25 14.53
N ALA A 302 -19.60 -1.62 15.81
CA ALA A 302 -18.35 -1.89 16.55
C ALA A 302 -17.63 -3.16 16.09
N ASP A 303 -18.33 -4.05 15.39
CA ASP A 303 -17.83 -5.29 14.81
C ASP A 303 -17.32 -5.10 13.38
N TRP A 304 -17.29 -3.88 12.84
CA TRP A 304 -16.66 -3.62 11.55
C TRP A 304 -15.15 -3.44 11.69
N LYS A 305 -14.41 -3.91 10.70
CA LYS A 305 -12.95 -3.81 10.58
C LYS A 305 -12.58 -3.18 9.24
N ILE A 306 -11.40 -2.55 9.19
CA ILE A 306 -10.86 -2.10 7.92
C ILE A 306 -10.28 -3.29 7.17
N ASN A 307 -10.67 -3.42 5.91
CA ASN A 307 -10.00 -4.22 4.92
C ASN A 307 -8.66 -3.56 4.60
N LEU A 308 -7.54 -4.16 4.97
CA LEU A 308 -6.21 -3.57 4.72
C LEU A 308 -5.75 -3.74 3.26
N GLU A 309 -6.46 -4.54 2.46
CA GLU A 309 -6.23 -4.71 1.02
C GLU A 309 -6.91 -3.59 0.23
N THR A 310 -8.17 -3.28 0.56
CA THR A 310 -9.00 -2.31 -0.18
C THR A 310 -9.14 -0.96 0.53
N GLY A 311 -8.80 -0.87 1.82
CA GLY A 311 -9.02 0.32 2.66
C GLY A 311 -10.47 0.55 3.05
N GLU A 312 -11.38 -0.41 2.79
CA GLU A 312 -12.81 -0.27 3.06
C GLU A 312 -13.20 -0.81 4.44
N TRP A 313 -14.28 -0.28 5.01
CA TRP A 313 -14.82 -0.84 6.25
C TRP A 313 -15.80 -1.98 5.95
N GLU A 314 -15.59 -3.09 6.62
CA GLU A 314 -16.33 -4.33 6.39
C GLU A 314 -16.72 -5.01 7.71
N PRO A 315 -17.91 -5.62 7.79
CA PRO A 315 -18.26 -6.52 8.89
C PRO A 315 -17.20 -7.60 9.14
N ASP A 316 -16.84 -7.82 10.41
CA ASP A 316 -15.82 -8.80 10.82
C ASP A 316 -16.10 -10.24 10.33
N TRP A 317 -17.36 -10.61 10.10
CA TRP A 317 -17.69 -11.95 9.62
C TRP A 317 -17.26 -12.21 8.17
N MET A 318 -17.02 -11.18 7.34
CA MET A 318 -16.52 -11.36 5.97
C MET A 318 -15.07 -11.87 5.94
N TRP A 319 -14.34 -11.71 7.03
CA TRP A 319 -12.96 -12.16 7.23
C TRP A 319 -12.84 -13.60 7.74
N ARG A 320 -13.97 -14.31 7.93
CA ARG A 320 -14.03 -15.63 8.57
C ARG A 320 -14.23 -16.80 7.60
N LEU A 321 -14.14 -16.57 6.28
CA LEU A 321 -14.34 -17.57 5.22
C LEU A 321 -13.01 -18.06 4.63
#